data_AF-A0A5J4NK74-F1
#
_entry.id   AF-A0A5J4NK74-F1
#
_cell.length_a   1.000
_cell.length_b   1.000
_cell.length_c   1.000
_cell.angle_alpha   90.00
_cell.angle_beta   90.00
_cell.angle_gamma   90.00
#
_symmetry.space_group_name_H-M   'P 1'
#
loop_
_entity.id
_entity.type
_entity.pdbx_description
1 polymer ?
#
loop_
_entity_poly.entity_id
_entity_poly.type
_entity_poly.pdbx_seq_one_letter_code
_entity_poly.pdbx_strand_id
1 'polypeptide(L)'
;MEQNQIDSNVLVGGSTRISKIQELIREFFNDKEPSLDINPDDADANGAAVEVGVLDDIESTGGVALLNVCPLTIGIETVGDIMTKLISWNTVIPTIK
;
A
#
# COMPACT_ATOMS: atom_id res chain seq x y z
N MET A 1 10.35 4.96 9.85
CA MET A 1 10.94 5.47 8.59
C MET A 1 11.00 6.97 8.74
N GLU A 2 12.15 7.56 8.46
CA GLU A 2 12.29 9.00 8.40
C GLU A 2 11.74 9.51 7.06
N GLN A 3 11.21 10.73 7.01
CA GLN A 3 10.57 11.29 5.81
C GLN A 3 11.52 11.36 4.60
N ASN A 4 12.81 11.57 4.86
CA ASN A 4 13.88 11.62 3.85
C ASN A 4 14.18 10.25 3.19
N GLN A 5 13.66 9.14 3.75
CA GLN A 5 13.85 7.80 3.19
C GLN A 5 12.83 7.45 2.11
N ILE A 6 11.86 8.33 1.84
CA ILE A 6 10.86 8.11 0.79
C ILE A 6 11.36 8.72 -0.51
N ASP A 7 11.58 7.89 -1.53
CA ASP A 7 12.12 8.30 -2.84
C ASP A 7 11.08 8.93 -3.76
N SER A 8 9.81 8.55 -3.65
CA SER A 8 8.73 9.07 -4.51
C SER A 8 7.38 8.98 -3.80
N ASN A 9 6.55 10.00 -4.00
CA ASN A 9 5.17 10.02 -3.51
C ASN A 9 4.23 9.73 -4.68
N VAL A 10 3.50 8.61 -4.63
CA VAL A 10 2.52 8.22 -5.65
C VAL A 10 1.13 8.53 -5.11
N LEU A 11 0.39 9.41 -5.79
CA LEU A 11 -0.97 9.80 -5.40
C LEU A 11 -2.00 9.06 -6.23
N VAL A 12 -2.91 8.35 -5.56
CA VAL A 12 -3.97 7.54 -6.19
C VAL A 12 -5.33 7.86 -5.56
N GLY A 13 -6.39 7.75 -6.36
CA GLY A 13 -7.76 8.09 -6.01
C GLY A 13 -8.10 9.55 -6.33
N GLY A 14 -9.27 9.80 -6.92
CA GLY A 14 -9.66 11.12 -7.43
C GLY A 14 -9.64 12.26 -6.40
N SER A 15 -9.82 11.98 -5.11
CA SER A 15 -9.70 12.98 -4.04
C SER A 15 -8.29 13.56 -3.91
N THR A 16 -7.25 12.88 -4.40
CA THR A 16 -5.88 13.41 -4.42
C THR A 16 -5.69 14.53 -5.44
N ARG A 17 -6.67 14.81 -6.31
CA ARG A 17 -6.69 15.99 -7.19
C ARG A 17 -6.99 17.30 -6.44
N ILE A 18 -7.53 17.22 -5.21
CA ILE A 18 -7.83 18.40 -4.40
C ILE A 18 -6.50 19.09 -4.04
N SER A 19 -6.34 20.36 -4.44
CA SER A 19 -5.10 21.12 -4.23
C SER A 19 -4.65 21.16 -2.77
N LYS A 20 -5.60 21.20 -1.81
CA LYS A 20 -5.25 21.17 -0.39
C LYS A 20 -4.65 19.84 0.06
N ILE A 21 -5.09 18.71 -0.51
CA ILE A 21 -4.51 17.40 -0.22
C ILE A 21 -3.06 17.34 -0.74
N GLN A 22 -2.83 17.81 -1.96
CA GLN A 22 -1.49 17.85 -2.54
C GLN A 22 -0.54 18.78 -1.77
N GLU A 23 -1.03 19.94 -1.34
CA GLU A 23 -0.27 20.85 -0.47
C GLU A 23 0.11 20.19 0.86
N LEU A 24 -0.84 19.57 1.56
CA LEU A 24 -0.57 18.89 2.84
C LEU A 24 0.46 17.76 2.70
N ILE A 25 0.42 16.99 1.60
CA ILE A 25 1.42 15.95 1.34
C ILE A 25 2.80 16.55 1.06
N ARG A 26 2.88 17.63 0.28
CA ARG A 26 4.16 18.31 0.01
C ARG A 26 4.77 18.88 1.28
N GLU A 27 3.97 19.58 2.10
CA GLU A 27 4.40 20.10 3.40
C GLU A 27 4.91 18.98 4.31
N PHE A 28 4.22 17.83 4.34
CA PHE A 28 4.62 16.69 5.18
C PHE A 28 5.94 16.04 4.72
N PHE A 29 6.23 16.04 3.42
CA PHE A 29 7.45 15.44 2.85
C PHE A 29 8.53 16.46 2.46
N ASN A 30 8.62 17.59 3.17
CA ASN A 30 9.64 18.62 2.97
C ASN A 30 9.65 19.18 1.53
N ASP A 31 8.49 19.62 1.05
CA ASP A 31 8.24 20.18 -0.28
C ASP A 31 8.56 19.22 -1.44
N LYS A 32 8.59 17.91 -1.16
CA LYS A 32 8.77 16.89 -2.19
C LYS A 32 7.53 16.76 -3.07
N GLU A 33 7.68 17.10 -4.35
CA GLU A 33 6.63 16.96 -5.35
C GLU A 33 6.22 15.49 -5.57
N PRO A 34 4.91 15.19 -5.67
CA PRO A 34 4.44 13.86 -6.02
C PRO A 34 4.74 13.52 -7.49
N SER A 35 4.78 12.23 -7.80
CA SER A 35 4.91 11.76 -9.19
C SER A 35 3.68 12.17 -10.00
N LEU A 36 3.93 12.69 -11.22
CA LEU A 36 2.91 13.14 -12.15
C LEU A 36 2.62 12.13 -13.28
N ASP A 37 3.33 11.00 -13.30
CA ASP A 37 3.29 10.03 -14.40
C ASP A 37 2.09 9.08 -14.34
N ILE A 38 1.20 9.28 -13.36
CA ILE A 38 0.13 8.34 -13.03
C ILE A 38 -1.20 9.08 -13.03
N ASN A 39 -2.18 8.54 -13.76
CA ASN A 39 -3.57 8.98 -13.63
C ASN A 39 -4.13 8.44 -12.30
N PRO A 40 -4.47 9.29 -11.31
CA PRO A 40 -4.92 8.83 -10.00
C PRO A 40 -6.25 8.06 -10.04
N ASP A 41 -7.07 8.25 -11.08
CA ASP A 41 -8.39 7.61 -11.15
C ASP A 41 -8.33 6.15 -11.64
N ASP A 42 -7.28 5.78 -12.38
CA ASP A 42 -7.19 4.46 -13.03
C ASP A 42 -5.99 3.62 -12.56
N ALA A 43 -5.11 4.18 -11.73
CA ALA A 43 -3.87 3.51 -11.30
C ALA A 43 -4.13 2.14 -10.64
N ASP A 44 -5.14 2.08 -9.77
CA ASP A 44 -5.53 0.83 -9.08
C ASP A 44 -6.03 -0.22 -10.07
N ALA A 45 -6.84 0.18 -11.06
CA ALA A 45 -7.36 -0.72 -12.07
C ALA A 45 -6.26 -1.26 -12.99
N ASN A 46 -5.30 -0.41 -13.36
CA ASN A 46 -4.14 -0.82 -14.15
C ASN A 46 -3.26 -1.83 -13.38
N GLY A 47 -2.99 -1.57 -12.10
CA GLY A 47 -2.24 -2.49 -11.24
C GLY A 47 -2.93 -3.85 -11.10
N ALA A 48 -4.25 -3.84 -10.89
CA ALA A 48 -5.06 -5.06 -10.83
C ALA A 48 -5.02 -5.85 -12.16
N ALA A 49 -5.08 -5.17 -13.30
CA ALA A 49 -5.00 -5.82 -14.61
C ALA A 49 -3.64 -6.48 -14.86
N VAL A 50 -2.54 -5.85 -14.41
CA VAL A 50 -1.20 -6.45 -14.46
C VAL A 50 -1.14 -7.72 -13.60
N GLU A 51 -1.64 -7.66 -12.36
CA GLU A 51 -1.66 -8.83 -11.47
C GLU A 51 -2.46 -9.99 -12.06
N VAL A 52 -3.63 -9.72 -12.67
CA VAL A 52 -4.41 -10.76 -13.38
C VAL A 52 -3.60 -11.36 -14.53
N GLY A 53 -2.92 -10.55 -15.33
CA GLY A 53 -2.08 -11.06 -16.42
C GLY A 53 -0.93 -11.95 -15.93
N VAL A 54 -0.36 -11.66 -14.76
CA VAL A 54 0.66 -12.50 -14.11
C VAL A 54 0.04 -13.82 -13.63
N LEU A 55 -1.15 -13.79 -13.03
CA LEU A 55 -1.86 -15.00 -12.57
C LEU A 55 -2.31 -15.91 -13.72
N ASP A 56 -2.64 -15.33 -14.87
CA ASP A 56 -3.05 -16.04 -16.10
C ASP A 56 -1.85 -16.47 -16.98
N ASP A 57 -0.61 -16.25 -16.52
CA ASP A 57 0.64 -16.60 -17.22
C ASP A 57 0.74 -16.02 -18.64
N ILE A 58 0.31 -14.77 -18.82
CA ILE A 58 0.42 -14.06 -20.09
C ILE A 58 1.90 -13.70 -20.31
N GLU A 59 2.58 -14.33 -21.29
CA GLU A 59 4.04 -14.16 -21.53
C GLU A 59 4.52 -12.70 -21.59
N SER A 60 3.66 -11.76 -21.99
CA SER A 60 4.02 -10.34 -22.12
C SER A 60 4.05 -9.55 -20.81
N THR A 61 3.52 -10.05 -19.69
CA THR A 61 3.45 -9.27 -18.43
C THR A 61 4.71 -9.37 -17.57
N GLY A 62 5.60 -10.32 -17.85
CA GLY A 62 6.79 -10.57 -17.04
C GLY A 62 6.46 -11.12 -15.64
N GLY A 63 7.47 -11.62 -14.94
CA GLY A 63 7.29 -12.13 -13.56
C GLY A 63 7.24 -10.98 -12.55
N VAL A 64 6.14 -10.85 -11.81
CA VAL A 64 6.00 -9.95 -10.66
C VAL A 64 6.05 -10.78 -9.38
N ALA A 65 6.86 -10.35 -8.41
CA ALA A 65 6.89 -10.93 -7.07
C ALA A 65 6.27 -9.93 -6.09
N LEU A 66 5.09 -10.25 -5.56
CA LEU A 66 4.36 -9.44 -4.60
C LEU A 66 4.43 -10.04 -3.20
N LEU A 67 4.81 -9.22 -2.21
CA LEU A 67 4.71 -9.54 -0.79
C LEU A 67 3.73 -8.56 -0.14
N ASN A 68 2.61 -9.07 0.35
CA ASN A 68 1.60 -8.27 1.03
C ASN A 68 1.57 -8.58 2.54
N VAL A 69 0.91 -7.74 3.34
CA VAL A 69 0.87 -7.83 4.80
C VAL A 69 -0.55 -7.76 5.37
N CYS A 70 -0.75 -8.31 6.56
CA CYS A 70 -2.02 -8.22 7.30
C CYS A 70 -2.19 -6.80 7.90
N PRO A 71 -3.32 -6.10 7.67
CA PRO A 71 -3.48 -4.71 8.11
C PRO A 71 -3.76 -4.57 9.61
N LEU A 72 -4.22 -5.64 10.27
CA LEU A 72 -4.65 -5.61 11.67
C LEU A 72 -3.92 -6.66 12.50
N THR A 73 -3.78 -6.35 13.78
CA THR A 73 -3.32 -7.35 14.75
C THR A 73 -4.49 -8.30 15.03
N ILE A 74 -4.27 -9.59 14.78
CA ILE A 74 -5.21 -10.67 15.09
C ILE A 74 -4.77 -11.30 16.40
N GLY A 75 -5.73 -11.56 17.28
CA GLY A 75 -5.50 -12.14 18.59
C GLY A 75 -6.78 -12.68 19.18
N ILE A 76 -6.66 -13.24 20.38
CA ILE A 76 -7.78 -13.77 21.14
C ILE A 76 -7.86 -13.08 22.50
N GLU A 77 -9.06 -13.05 23.04
CA GLU A 77 -9.26 -12.69 24.43
C GLU A 77 -8.71 -13.78 25.35
N THR A 78 -8.08 -13.35 26.44
CA THR A 78 -7.53 -14.21 27.50
C THR A 78 -7.99 -13.71 28.85
N VAL A 79 -7.90 -14.55 29.89
CA VAL A 79 -8.41 -14.25 31.24
C VAL A 79 -8.01 -12.85 31.70
N GLY A 80 -9.01 -12.07 32.13
CA GLY A 80 -8.85 -10.67 32.50
C GLY A 80 -9.10 -9.68 31.35
N ASP A 81 -9.87 -10.09 30.33
CA ASP A 81 -10.25 -9.28 29.17
C ASP A 81 -9.03 -8.74 28.38
N ILE A 82 -7.94 -9.51 28.38
CA ILE A 82 -6.67 -9.13 27.74
C ILE A 82 -6.65 -9.65 26.30
N MET A 83 -6.45 -8.74 25.34
CA MET A 83 -6.18 -9.10 23.94
C MET A 83 -4.76 -9.67 23.79
N THR A 84 -4.64 -10.98 23.72
CA THR A 84 -3.38 -11.67 23.46
C THR A 84 -3.13 -11.76 21.95
N LYS A 85 -2.06 -11.12 21.50
CA LYS A 85 -1.71 -11.01 20.07
C LYS A 85 -1.21 -12.35 19.52
N LEU A 86 -1.85 -12.83 18.46
CA LEU A 86 -1.38 -13.93 17.65
C LEU A 86 -0.60 -13.36 16.46
N ILE A 87 -1.25 -12.84 15.44
CA ILE A 87 -0.59 -12.26 14.28
C ILE A 87 -0.54 -10.74 14.44
N SER A 88 0.65 -10.13 14.37
CA SER A 88 0.78 -8.67 14.45
C SER A 88 0.34 -7.99 13.15
N TRP A 89 -0.16 -6.75 13.24
CA TRP A 89 -0.31 -5.91 12.06
C TRP A 89 1.03 -5.79 11.31
N ASN A 90 0.98 -5.63 9.99
CA ASN A 90 2.10 -5.66 9.06
C ASN A 90 2.87 -7.00 8.97
N THR A 91 2.32 -8.12 9.45
CA THR A 91 2.93 -9.44 9.19
C THR A 91 2.71 -9.85 7.73
N VAL A 92 3.77 -10.29 7.03
CA VAL A 92 3.70 -10.80 5.65
C VAL A 92 2.78 -12.00 5.55
N ILE A 93 1.94 -12.04 4.51
CA ILE A 93 1.05 -13.16 4.21
C ILE A 93 1.56 -13.97 3.01
N PRO A 94 1.33 -15.30 2.97
CA PRO A 94 0.65 -16.12 3.98
C PRO A 94 1.47 -16.33 5.26
N THR A 95 0.80 -16.49 6.41
CA THR A 95 1.43 -16.75 7.71
C THR A 95 0.56 -17.66 8.57
N ILE A 96 1.17 -18.37 9.52
CA ILE A 96 0.49 -19.23 10.49
C ILE A 96 1.17 -19.09 11.86
N LYS A 97 0.38 -19.12 12.93
CA LYS A 97 0.86 -19.01 14.31
C LYS A 97 0.08 -19.90 15.25
#